data_AF-A0A534PAS4-F1
#
_entry.id   AF-A0A534PAS4-F1
#
_cell.length_a   1.000
_cell.length_b   1.000
_cell.length_c   1.000
_cell.angle_alpha   90.00
_cell.angle_beta   90.00
_cell.angle_gamma   90.00
#
_symmetry.space_group_name_H-M   'P 1'
#
loop_
_entity.id
_entity.type
_entity.pdbx_description
1 polymer ?
#
loop_
_entity_poly.entity_id
_entity_poly.type
_entity_poly.pdbx_seq_one_letter_code
_entity_poly.pdbx_strand_id
1 'polypeptide(L)'
;MAGKDHPRGLEGYALQSTAGFSPRFVHAMSAPLKDAKVIDSPAVLSGLRRAANGERLAVLLDGPQAQALSTLPFAQGLAPLSTSAPVPVALVATVGKRLDERKWKAVQTALLSLAGDASAREALDGVRMTAFVALDRAALSTARAAYEKAR
;
A
#
# COMPACT_ATOMS: atom_id res chain seq x y z
N MET A 1 2.40 -33.40 -6.48
CA MET A 1 1.42 -32.40 -6.94
C MET A 1 0.46 -32.13 -5.79
N ALA A 2 0.59 -30.99 -5.11
CA ALA A 2 -0.33 -30.57 -4.04
C ALA A 2 -1.08 -29.33 -4.54
N GLY A 3 -2.40 -29.45 -4.63
CA GLY A 3 -3.27 -28.37 -5.09
C GLY A 3 -3.38 -27.26 -4.05
N LYS A 4 -3.07 -26.04 -4.50
CA LYS A 4 -3.67 -24.73 -4.22
C LYS A 4 -4.91 -24.66 -3.29
N ASP A 5 -4.80 -25.11 -2.04
CA ASP A 5 -5.77 -24.75 -0.99
C ASP A 5 -5.32 -23.45 -0.32
N HIS A 6 -5.74 -22.32 -0.88
CA HIS A 6 -5.60 -21.02 -0.22
C HIS A 6 -6.73 -20.89 0.80
N PRO A 7 -6.45 -20.47 2.04
CA PRO A 7 -7.49 -20.35 3.05
C PRO A 7 -8.47 -19.23 2.64
N ARG A 8 -9.77 -19.46 2.86
CA ARG A 8 -10.83 -18.46 2.57
C ARG A 8 -10.72 -17.20 3.45
N GLY A 9 -9.88 -17.23 4.48
CA GLY A 9 -9.58 -16.13 5.40
C GLY A 9 -8.26 -16.37 6.13
N LEU A 10 -7.84 -15.41 6.95
CA LEU A 10 -6.55 -15.44 7.66
C LEU A 10 -6.68 -15.82 9.15
N GLU A 11 -7.67 -16.63 9.51
CA GLU A 11 -7.84 -17.08 10.89
C GLU A 11 -6.61 -17.88 11.35
N GLY A 12 -5.99 -17.45 12.45
CA GLY A 12 -4.75 -18.05 12.95
C GLY A 12 -3.49 -17.73 12.14
N TYR A 13 -3.57 -16.83 11.16
CA TYR A 13 -2.40 -16.30 10.45
C TYR A 13 -1.92 -14.99 11.08
N ALA A 14 -0.61 -14.78 11.04
CA ALA A 14 -0.02 -13.46 11.18
C ALA A 14 -0.07 -12.72 9.84
N LEU A 15 -0.32 -11.41 9.88
CA LEU A 15 -0.25 -10.52 8.71
C LEU A 15 0.84 -9.49 8.92
N GLN A 16 1.93 -9.61 8.18
CA GLN A 16 3.06 -8.69 8.25
C GLN A 16 2.86 -7.53 7.27
N SER A 17 2.99 -6.29 7.74
CA SER A 17 2.77 -5.09 6.94
C SER A 17 3.64 -3.93 7.39
N THR A 18 4.09 -3.10 6.45
CA THR A 18 4.69 -1.78 6.71
C THR A 18 3.67 -0.75 7.21
N ALA A 19 2.37 -1.02 7.03
CA ALA A 19 1.27 -0.24 7.58
C ALA A 19 0.76 -0.84 8.91
N GLY A 20 1.50 -1.78 9.50
CA GLY A 20 1.05 -2.52 10.69
C GLY A 20 0.93 -1.65 11.94
N PHE A 21 1.54 -0.46 11.96
CA PHE A 21 1.30 0.57 12.97
C PHE A 21 -0.19 1.00 13.06
N SER A 22 -1.00 0.73 12.03
CA SER A 22 -2.44 0.96 12.00
C SER A 22 -3.19 -0.32 11.60
N PRO A 23 -3.43 -1.26 12.54
CA PRO A 23 -4.16 -2.49 12.25
C PRO A 23 -5.54 -2.24 11.65
N ARG A 24 -6.25 -1.23 12.15
CA ARG A 24 -7.55 -0.79 11.61
C ARG A 24 -7.47 -0.44 10.13
N PHE A 25 -6.41 0.26 9.70
CA PHE A 25 -6.22 0.56 8.28
C PHE A 25 -6.01 -0.71 7.49
N VAL A 26 -5.14 -1.61 7.95
CA VAL A 26 -4.87 -2.90 7.28
C VAL A 26 -6.15 -3.73 7.13
N HIS A 27 -6.95 -3.84 8.19
CA HIS A 27 -8.24 -4.56 8.16
C HIS A 27 -9.26 -3.93 7.21
N ALA A 28 -9.25 -2.61 7.07
CA ALA A 28 -10.14 -1.90 6.16
C ALA A 28 -9.84 -2.19 4.68
N MET A 29 -8.62 -2.60 4.33
CA MET A 29 -8.21 -2.71 2.91
C MET A 29 -8.84 -3.89 2.19
N SER A 30 -9.20 -4.96 2.90
CA SER A 30 -9.78 -6.15 2.29
C SER A 30 -10.45 -7.06 3.33
N ALA A 31 -11.63 -7.60 3.01
CA ALA A 31 -12.43 -8.42 3.92
C ALA A 31 -11.71 -9.67 4.49
N PRO A 32 -10.86 -10.41 3.73
CA PRO A 32 -10.10 -11.54 4.25
C PRO A 32 -9.10 -11.19 5.35
N LEU A 33 -8.76 -9.90 5.51
CA LEU A 33 -7.78 -9.44 6.50
C LEU A 33 -8.40 -9.17 7.87
N LYS A 34 -9.74 -9.11 7.97
CA LYS A 34 -10.47 -8.61 9.15
C LYS A 34 -10.07 -9.29 10.48
N ASP A 35 -9.75 -10.58 10.43
CA ASP A 35 -9.43 -11.39 11.62
C ASP A 35 -7.92 -11.66 11.77
N ALA A 36 -7.09 -11.10 10.88
CA ALA A 36 -5.67 -11.37 10.88
C ALA A 36 -4.96 -10.62 12.02
N LYS A 37 -4.01 -11.29 12.67
CA LYS A 37 -3.11 -10.65 13.65
C LYS A 37 -2.08 -9.81 12.90
N VAL A 38 -2.28 -8.50 12.88
CA VAL A 38 -1.38 -7.56 12.19
C VAL A 38 -0.06 -7.41 12.97
N ILE A 39 1.05 -7.49 12.25
CA ILE A 39 2.41 -7.28 12.74
C ILE A 39 3.03 -6.13 11.94
N ASP A 40 3.41 -5.07 12.64
CA ASP A 40 4.19 -3.98 12.04
C ASP A 40 5.61 -4.43 11.77
N SER A 41 5.99 -4.49 10.50
CA SER A 41 7.35 -4.87 10.12
C SER A 41 7.68 -4.49 8.68
N PRO A 42 8.88 -3.90 8.45
CA PRO A 42 9.36 -3.62 7.10
C PRO A 42 10.02 -4.83 6.40
N ALA A 43 10.13 -5.98 7.08
CA ALA A 43 10.89 -7.14 6.58
C ALA A 43 10.11 -7.99 5.55
N VAL A 44 9.67 -7.37 4.45
CA VAL A 44 8.83 -7.98 3.41
C VAL A 44 9.43 -9.26 2.84
N LEU A 45 10.70 -9.23 2.39
CA LEU A 45 11.33 -10.39 1.74
C LEU A 45 11.49 -11.58 2.69
N SER A 46 11.83 -11.32 3.96
CA SER A 46 11.94 -12.36 4.99
C SER A 46 10.57 -12.98 5.29
N GLY A 47 9.53 -12.15 5.41
CA GLY A 47 8.15 -12.62 5.57
C GLY A 47 7.69 -13.49 4.40
N LEU A 48 7.97 -13.06 3.15
CA LEU A 48 7.61 -13.84 1.96
C LEU A 48 8.34 -15.19 1.91
N ARG A 49 9.62 -15.25 2.29
CA ARG A 49 10.36 -16.53 2.39
C ARG A 49 9.74 -17.47 3.41
N ARG A 50 9.38 -16.95 4.58
CA ARG A 50 8.74 -17.73 5.66
C ARG A 50 7.37 -18.27 5.23
N ALA A 51 6.56 -17.43 4.60
CA ALA A 51 5.27 -17.84 4.03
C ALA A 51 5.44 -18.92 2.94
N ALA A 52 6.41 -18.75 2.03
CA ALA A 52 6.71 -19.74 0.98
C ALA A 52 7.18 -21.09 1.56
N ASN A 53 7.81 -21.06 2.74
CA ASN A 53 8.23 -22.26 3.48
C ASN A 53 7.09 -22.88 4.32
N GLY A 54 5.85 -22.42 4.17
CA GLY A 54 4.67 -23.01 4.80
C GLY A 54 4.31 -22.44 6.17
N GLU A 55 4.97 -21.36 6.62
CA GLU A 55 4.53 -20.67 7.84
C GLU A 55 3.13 -20.05 7.64
N ARG A 56 2.29 -20.04 8.69
CA ARG A 56 0.99 -19.37 8.70
C ARG A 56 1.14 -17.85 8.75
N LEU A 57 1.70 -17.31 7.68
CA LEU A 57 2.07 -15.92 7.52
C LEU A 57 1.55 -15.40 6.19
N ALA A 58 0.88 -14.26 6.23
CA ALA A 58 0.57 -13.44 5.08
C ALA A 58 1.42 -12.17 5.13
N VAL A 59 1.74 -11.62 3.95
CA VAL A 59 2.49 -10.37 3.82
C VAL A 59 1.69 -9.42 2.95
N LEU A 60 1.43 -8.22 3.45
CA LEU A 60 0.82 -7.15 2.65
C LEU A 60 1.90 -6.50 1.79
N LEU A 61 1.68 -6.47 0.49
CA LEU A 61 2.58 -5.88 -0.49
C LEU A 61 2.00 -4.56 -1.02
N ASP A 62 2.85 -3.57 -1.21
CA ASP A 62 2.50 -2.39 -2.04
C ASP A 62 2.55 -2.73 -3.54
N GLY A 63 2.11 -1.78 -4.38
CA GLY A 63 2.05 -1.98 -5.83
C GLY A 63 3.39 -2.42 -6.45
N PRO A 64 4.49 -1.66 -6.25
CA PRO A 64 5.81 -2.06 -6.73
C PRO A 64 6.27 -3.44 -6.23
N GLN A 65 6.07 -3.77 -4.96
CA GLN A 65 6.41 -5.08 -4.40
C GLN A 65 5.60 -6.21 -5.03
N ALA A 66 4.30 -6.00 -5.23
CA ALA A 66 3.42 -6.97 -5.87
C ALA A 66 3.83 -7.23 -7.33
N GLN A 67 4.23 -6.20 -8.07
CA GLN A 67 4.74 -6.34 -9.45
C GLN A 67 6.06 -7.13 -9.48
N ALA A 68 6.95 -6.87 -8.53
CA ALA A 68 8.23 -7.57 -8.43
C ALA A 68 8.11 -9.01 -7.90
N LEU A 69 6.97 -9.42 -7.33
CA LEU A 69 6.80 -10.72 -6.69
C LEU A 69 7.17 -11.90 -7.60
N SER A 70 6.77 -11.83 -8.87
CA SER A 70 7.04 -12.89 -9.87
C SER A 70 8.53 -13.11 -10.16
N THR A 71 9.38 -12.15 -9.83
CA THR A 71 10.84 -12.23 -10.04
C THR A 71 11.56 -13.02 -8.95
N LEU A 72 10.88 -13.35 -7.84
CA LEU A 72 11.50 -14.04 -6.71
C LEU A 72 11.62 -15.56 -6.96
N PRO A 73 12.73 -16.19 -6.58
CA PRO A 73 12.97 -17.61 -6.87
C PRO A 73 12.00 -18.58 -6.17
N PHE A 74 11.34 -18.14 -5.10
CA PHE A 74 10.36 -18.92 -4.33
C PHE A 74 8.91 -18.46 -4.57
N ALA A 75 8.66 -17.59 -5.56
CA ALA A 75 7.32 -17.06 -5.83
C ALA A 75 6.27 -18.14 -6.11
N GLN A 76 6.69 -19.30 -6.64
CA GLN A 76 5.79 -20.43 -6.91
C GLN A 76 5.19 -21.06 -5.64
N GLY A 77 5.82 -20.87 -4.48
CA GLY A 77 5.31 -21.30 -3.17
C GLY A 77 4.36 -20.28 -2.52
N LEU A 78 4.05 -19.19 -3.21
CA LEU A 78 3.19 -18.11 -2.72
C LEU A 78 1.96 -17.99 -3.59
N ALA A 79 0.92 -17.41 -3.00
CA ALA A 79 -0.31 -17.14 -3.72
C ALA A 79 -0.93 -15.81 -3.29
N PRO A 80 -1.49 -15.04 -4.25
CA PRO A 80 -2.24 -13.85 -3.92
C PRO A 80 -3.53 -14.23 -3.21
N LEU A 81 -3.77 -13.64 -2.04
CA LEU A 81 -5.01 -13.82 -1.29
C LEU A 81 -6.10 -12.85 -1.75
N SER A 82 -5.75 -11.57 -1.86
CA SER A 82 -6.67 -10.50 -2.27
C SER A 82 -5.88 -9.28 -2.74
N THR A 83 -6.54 -8.40 -3.47
CA THR A 83 -6.03 -7.08 -3.85
C THR A 83 -7.06 -6.05 -3.39
N SER A 84 -6.61 -4.99 -2.73
CA SER A 84 -7.49 -3.90 -2.34
C SER A 84 -7.97 -3.13 -3.58
N ALA A 85 -9.02 -2.33 -3.41
CA ALA A 85 -9.25 -1.22 -4.34
C ALA A 85 -8.03 -0.27 -4.37
N PRO A 86 -7.88 0.58 -5.40
CA PRO A 86 -6.82 1.59 -5.42
C PRO A 86 -6.84 2.49 -4.17
N VAL A 87 -5.68 2.68 -3.55
CA VAL A 87 -5.50 3.52 -2.36
C VAL A 87 -4.37 4.52 -2.62
N PRO A 88 -4.58 5.83 -2.36
CA PRO A 88 -3.48 6.80 -2.42
C PRO A 88 -2.38 6.44 -1.41
N VAL A 89 -1.17 6.20 -1.92
CA VAL A 89 -0.01 5.77 -1.08
C VAL A 89 0.58 6.94 -0.30
N ALA A 90 0.57 8.14 -0.89
CA ALA A 90 1.03 9.37 -0.27
C ALA A 90 0.14 10.53 -0.69
N LEU A 91 -0.08 11.47 0.23
CA LEU A 91 -0.90 12.65 0.01
C LEU A 91 -0.10 13.90 0.39
N VAL A 92 -0.15 14.92 -0.46
CA VAL A 92 0.26 16.27 -0.09
C VAL A 92 -0.97 16.97 0.49
N ALA A 93 -0.88 17.40 1.74
CA ALA A 93 -1.98 18.04 2.45
C ALA A 93 -1.50 19.25 3.24
N THR A 94 -2.36 20.25 3.36
CA THR A 94 -2.15 21.39 4.27
C THR A 94 -2.72 21.06 5.65
N VAL A 95 -1.91 21.23 6.69
CA VAL A 95 -2.38 21.05 8.08
C VAL A 95 -3.16 22.29 8.51
N GLY A 96 -4.38 22.11 9.04
CA GLY A 96 -5.15 23.17 9.70
C GLY A 96 -5.43 24.41 8.85
N LYS A 97 -5.54 24.27 7.51
CA LYS A 97 -5.72 25.40 6.57
C LYS A 97 -4.66 26.51 6.72
N ARG A 98 -3.44 26.16 7.13
CA ARG A 98 -2.32 27.10 7.30
C ARG A 98 -1.90 27.80 5.99
N LEU A 99 -2.33 27.26 4.86
CA LEU A 99 -2.15 27.85 3.54
C LEU A 99 -3.51 28.28 3.02
N ASP A 100 -3.64 29.54 2.58
CA ASP A 100 -4.85 30.01 1.92
C ASP A 100 -5.02 29.33 0.55
N GLU A 101 -6.27 29.31 0.05
CA GLU A 101 -6.64 28.59 -1.18
C GLU A 101 -5.83 29.05 -2.40
N ARG A 102 -5.52 30.35 -2.49
CA ARG A 102 -4.75 30.90 -3.61
C ARG A 102 -3.32 30.38 -3.60
N LYS A 103 -2.66 30.40 -2.44
CA LYS A 103 -1.31 29.85 -2.27
C LYS A 103 -1.30 28.35 -2.46
N TRP A 104 -2.31 27.63 -1.95
CA TRP A 104 -2.42 26.19 -2.16
C TRP A 104 -2.55 25.84 -3.64
N LYS A 105 -3.38 26.56 -4.39
CA LYS A 105 -3.52 26.36 -5.83
C LYS A 105 -2.21 26.61 -6.57
N ALA A 106 -1.42 27.62 -6.16
CA ALA A 106 -0.11 27.87 -6.74
C ALA A 106 0.87 26.71 -6.48
N VAL A 107 0.92 26.20 -5.24
CA VAL A 107 1.75 25.03 -4.87
C VAL A 107 1.30 23.79 -5.64
N GLN A 108 0.00 23.53 -5.71
CA GLN A 108 -0.55 22.40 -6.45
C GLN A 108 -0.14 22.44 -7.91
N THR A 109 -0.29 23.60 -8.58
CA THR A 109 0.13 23.76 -9.98
C THR A 109 1.62 23.50 -10.14
N ALA A 110 2.46 24.04 -9.26
CA ALA A 110 3.91 23.85 -9.32
C ALA A 110 4.31 22.37 -9.16
N LEU A 111 3.70 21.64 -8.20
CA LEU A 111 3.96 20.21 -8.01
C LEU A 111 3.56 19.39 -9.23
N LEU A 112 2.41 19.68 -9.83
CA LEU A 112 1.92 18.97 -11.02
C LEU A 112 2.79 19.20 -12.25
N SER A 113 3.46 20.37 -12.36
CA SER A 113 4.34 20.66 -13.49
C SER A 113 5.73 20.01 -13.40
N LEU A 114 6.16 19.53 -12.22
CA LEU A 114 7.52 18.99 -12.02
C LEU A 114 7.86 17.84 -12.96
N ALA A 115 6.88 17.00 -13.32
CA ALA A 115 7.12 15.85 -14.20
C ALA A 115 7.55 16.26 -15.63
N GLY A 116 7.14 17.45 -16.07
CA GLY A 116 7.50 18.00 -17.38
C GLY A 116 8.73 18.90 -17.36
N ASP A 117 9.30 19.17 -16.19
CA ASP A 117 10.46 20.04 -16.02
C ASP A 117 11.74 19.19 -15.90
N ALA A 118 12.60 19.25 -16.92
CA ALA A 118 13.86 18.51 -16.93
C ALA A 118 14.78 18.88 -15.76
N SER A 119 14.72 20.13 -15.27
CA SER A 119 15.52 20.58 -14.13
C SER A 119 15.02 20.04 -12.80
N ALA A 120 13.75 19.62 -12.72
CA ALA A 120 13.15 19.00 -11.54
C ALA A 120 13.39 17.49 -11.44
N ARG A 121 13.95 16.86 -12.49
CA ARG A 121 14.14 15.41 -12.56
C ARG A 121 15.02 14.88 -11.44
N GLU A 122 16.12 15.57 -11.14
CA GLU A 122 17.04 15.19 -10.05
C GLU A 122 16.33 15.17 -8.69
N ALA A 123 15.47 16.17 -8.42
CA ALA A 123 14.71 16.23 -7.18
C ALA A 123 13.68 15.09 -7.07
N LEU A 124 13.00 14.77 -8.17
CA LEU A 124 12.04 13.66 -8.22
C LEU A 124 12.73 12.29 -8.06
N ASP A 125 13.88 12.09 -8.72
CA ASP A 125 14.67 10.87 -8.61
C ASP A 125 15.23 10.69 -7.18
N GLY A 126 15.65 11.79 -6.53
CA GLY A 126 16.12 11.79 -5.14
C GLY A 126 15.09 11.27 -4.13
N VAL A 127 13.79 11.44 -4.41
CA VAL A 127 12.69 10.90 -3.60
C VAL A 127 12.02 9.66 -4.22
N ARG A 128 12.62 9.09 -5.27
CA ARG A 128 12.11 7.91 -6.01
C ARG A 128 10.67 8.09 -6.51
N MET A 129 10.33 9.29 -6.95
CA MET A 129 9.04 9.61 -7.56
C MET A 129 9.21 9.98 -9.03
N THR A 130 8.18 9.75 -9.82
CA THR A 130 8.17 10.17 -11.24
C THR A 130 7.39 11.45 -11.47
N ALA A 131 6.35 11.69 -10.66
CA ALA A 131 5.47 12.84 -10.80
C ALA A 131 4.59 13.03 -9.54
N PHE A 132 4.04 14.23 -9.40
CA PHE A 132 2.81 14.44 -8.65
C PHE A 132 1.62 14.36 -9.60
N VAL A 133 0.52 13.79 -9.13
CA VAL A 133 -0.73 13.69 -9.90
C VAL A 133 -1.87 14.35 -9.15
N ALA A 134 -2.92 14.73 -9.88
CA ALA A 134 -4.13 15.23 -9.26
C ALA A 134 -4.72 14.16 -8.31
N LEU A 135 -5.20 14.59 -7.15
CA LEU A 135 -5.80 13.69 -6.17
C LEU A 135 -7.00 12.95 -6.78
N ASP A 136 -6.92 11.63 -6.79
CA ASP A 136 -8.09 10.79 -7.02
C ASP A 136 -9.02 10.85 -5.79
N ARG A 137 -10.02 11.71 -5.90
CA ARG A 137 -11.02 11.94 -4.84
C ARG A 137 -11.90 10.71 -4.61
N ALA A 138 -12.16 9.92 -5.64
CA ALA A 138 -13.01 8.74 -5.54
C ALA A 138 -12.27 7.61 -4.80
N ALA A 139 -11.00 7.36 -5.14
CA ALA A 139 -10.15 6.42 -4.42
C ALA A 139 -9.98 6.82 -2.95
N LEU A 140 -9.70 8.10 -2.68
CA LEU A 140 -9.59 8.59 -1.30
C LEU A 140 -10.90 8.44 -0.51
N SER A 141 -12.04 8.79 -1.13
CA SER A 141 -13.34 8.65 -0.49
C SER A 141 -13.67 7.18 -0.18
N THR A 142 -13.36 6.27 -1.10
CA THR A 142 -13.54 4.82 -0.93
C THR A 142 -12.67 4.29 0.21
N ALA A 143 -11.38 4.63 0.21
CA ALA A 143 -10.46 4.23 1.28
C ALA A 143 -10.90 4.75 2.65
N ARG A 144 -11.37 6.02 2.71
CA ARG A 144 -11.91 6.61 3.94
C ARG A 144 -13.17 5.88 4.41
N ALA A 145 -14.12 5.59 3.52
CA ALA A 145 -15.33 4.87 3.87
C ALA A 145 -15.03 3.45 4.40
N ALA A 146 -14.05 2.76 3.81
CA ALA A 146 -13.60 1.46 4.30
C ALA A 146 -12.99 1.57 5.70
N TYR A 147 -12.14 2.57 5.94
CA TYR A 147 -11.54 2.83 7.25
C TYR A 147 -12.59 3.12 8.33
N GLU A 148 -13.63 3.88 8.01
CA GLU A 148 -14.74 4.17 8.94
C GLU A 148 -15.56 2.92 9.27
N LYS A 149 -15.76 2.01 8.30
CA LYS A 149 -16.47 0.74 8.51
C LYS A 149 -15.68 -0.27 9.34
N ALA A 150 -14.35 -0.20 9.34
CA ALA A 150 -13.48 -1.09 10.12
C ALA A 150 -13.37 -0.70 11.61
N ARG A 151 -14.33 0.09 12.12
CA ARG A 151 -14.39 0.53 13.52
C ARG A 151 -15.06 -0.50 14.41
#